data_AF-A0A954QR47-F1
#
_entry.id   AF-A0A954QR47-F1
#
_cell.length_a   1.000
_cell.length_b   1.000
_cell.length_c   1.000
_cell.angle_alpha   90.00
_cell.angle_beta   90.00
_cell.angle_gamma   90.00
#
_symmetry.space_group_name_H-M   'P 1'
#
loop_
_entity.id
_entity.type
_entity.pdbx_description
1 polymer ?
#
loop_
_entity_poly.entity_id
_entity_poly.type
_entity_poly.pdbx_seq_one_letter_code
_entity_poly.pdbx_strand_id
1 'polypeptide(L)'
;MLMAHPHPELQFTHLLPYGALIHDQGVQFVVFSRTARAMRLLFYDNVDDLEPREIIPFDPSTDRWGDIWSIFVPDIGPGQLYHFQADGPFDPAAGHRFDGRAR
;
A
#
# COMPACT_ATOMS: atom_id res chain seq x y z
N MET A 1 -16.21 26.54 -34.82
CA MET A 1 -16.42 27.41 -33.64
C MET A 1 -16.20 26.51 -32.42
N LEU A 2 -15.11 26.68 -31.69
CA LEU A 2 -14.77 25.85 -30.52
C LEU A 2 -15.58 26.36 -29.32
N MET A 3 -16.41 25.49 -28.73
CA MET A 3 -17.21 25.81 -27.55
C MET A 3 -16.42 25.45 -26.30
N ALA A 4 -16.02 26.46 -25.53
CA ALA A 4 -15.43 26.25 -24.20
C ALA A 4 -16.47 25.58 -23.29
N HIS A 5 -16.14 24.41 -22.76
CA HIS A 5 -17.01 23.73 -21.79
C HIS A 5 -16.81 24.40 -20.42
N PRO A 6 -17.88 24.78 -19.71
CA PRO A 6 -17.77 25.32 -18.36
C PRO A 6 -17.16 24.25 -17.45
N HIS A 7 -16.08 24.60 -16.75
CA HIS A 7 -15.49 23.73 -15.74
C HIS A 7 -16.53 23.44 -14.64
N PRO A 8 -16.76 22.17 -14.27
CA PRO A 8 -17.68 21.86 -13.16
C PRO A 8 -17.16 22.45 -11.84
N GLU A 9 -18.08 22.66 -10.89
CA GLU A 9 -17.78 23.04 -9.49
C GLU A 9 -16.60 22.21 -8.96
N LEU A 10 -15.69 22.85 -8.22
CA LEU A 10 -14.49 22.23 -7.62
C LEU A 10 -14.87 20.99 -6.80
N GLN A 11 -14.97 19.84 -7.46
CA GLN A 11 -14.84 18.54 -6.83
C GLN A 11 -13.36 18.40 -6.49
N PHE A 12 -13.04 18.04 -5.25
CA PHE A 12 -11.71 17.51 -4.95
C PHE A 12 -11.56 16.21 -5.75
N THR A 13 -11.09 16.32 -6.99
CA THR A 13 -10.88 15.24 -7.95
C THR A 13 -9.58 14.47 -7.70
N HIS A 14 -8.77 14.92 -6.74
CA HIS A 14 -7.56 14.22 -6.35
C HIS A 14 -7.93 13.01 -5.50
N LEU A 15 -7.94 11.84 -6.14
CA LEU A 15 -7.92 10.56 -5.45
C LEU A 15 -6.72 10.55 -4.50
N LEU A 16 -6.97 10.18 -3.24
CA LEU A 16 -5.88 9.88 -2.33
C LEU A 16 -5.16 8.65 -2.88
N PRO A 17 -3.84 8.73 -3.13
CA PRO A 17 -3.14 7.72 -3.89
C PRO A 17 -2.82 6.53 -2.97
N TYR A 18 -3.83 5.72 -2.65
CA TYR A 18 -3.71 4.49 -1.87
C TYR A 18 -3.66 3.25 -2.78
N GLY A 19 -3.02 2.20 -2.31
CA GLY A 19 -2.81 0.96 -3.05
C GLY A 19 -1.49 0.97 -3.82
N ALA A 20 -1.46 0.22 -4.93
CA ALA A 20 -0.33 0.15 -5.85
C ALA A 20 -0.49 1.18 -6.97
N LEU A 21 0.47 2.10 -7.09
CA LEU A 21 0.47 3.19 -8.05
C LEU A 21 1.65 2.99 -9.00
N ILE A 22 1.34 2.78 -10.28
CA ILE A 22 2.35 2.55 -11.29
C ILE A 22 3.00 3.90 -11.66
N HIS A 23 4.32 3.90 -11.65
CA HIS A 23 5.18 4.96 -12.17
C HIS A 23 6.08 4.40 -13.28
N ASP A 24 6.72 5.26 -14.05
CA ASP A 24 7.54 4.85 -15.20
C ASP A 24 8.71 3.92 -14.82
N GLN A 25 9.15 3.93 -13.55
CA GLN A 25 10.34 3.21 -13.08
C GLN A 25 10.03 2.19 -11.98
N GLY A 26 8.75 1.97 -11.65
CA GLY A 26 8.39 1.09 -10.55
C GLY A 26 6.98 1.34 -10.04
N VAL A 27 6.70 0.84 -8.84
CA VAL A 27 5.39 0.97 -8.21
C VAL A 27 5.54 1.58 -6.82
N GLN A 28 4.75 2.60 -6.53
CA GLN A 28 4.58 3.13 -5.19
C GLN A 28 3.45 2.38 -4.49
N PHE A 29 3.73 1.80 -3.34
CA PHE A 29 2.77 1.10 -2.50
C PHE A 29 2.41 1.94 -1.29
N VAL A 30 1.13 2.25 -1.13
CA VAL A 30 0.64 3.14 -0.07
C VAL A 30 -0.53 2.50 0.68
N VAL A 31 -0.43 2.41 2.00
CA VAL A 31 -1.49 1.82 2.85
C VAL A 31 -1.67 2.60 4.16
N PHE A 32 -2.92 2.82 4.56
CA PHE A 32 -3.25 3.42 5.85
C PHE A 32 -3.24 2.36 6.95
N SER A 33 -2.52 2.63 8.04
CA SER A 33 -2.69 1.93 9.31
C SER A 33 -2.12 2.73 10.47
N ARG A 34 -3.01 3.30 11.30
CA ARG A 34 -2.65 4.04 12.52
C ARG A 34 -1.94 3.19 13.56
N THR A 35 -2.41 1.96 13.76
CA THR A 35 -2.05 1.13 14.91
C THR A 35 -1.03 0.04 14.58
N ALA A 36 -0.69 -0.16 13.30
CA ALA A 36 0.42 -1.01 12.92
C ALA A 36 1.72 -0.50 13.56
N ARG A 37 2.53 -1.44 14.04
CA ARG A 37 3.89 -1.22 14.53
C ARG A 37 4.94 -1.57 13.48
N ALA A 38 4.61 -2.48 12.58
CA ALA A 38 5.41 -2.79 11.41
C ALA A 38 4.53 -3.08 10.20
N MET A 39 5.07 -2.85 9.01
CA MET A 39 4.44 -3.15 7.73
C MET A 39 5.48 -3.84 6.84
N ARG A 40 5.03 -4.79 6.03
CA ARG A 40 5.84 -5.48 5.02
C ARG A 40 5.04 -5.58 3.73
N LEU A 41 5.73 -5.50 2.60
CA LEU A 41 5.21 -5.81 1.28
C LEU A 41 5.77 -7.17 0.86
N LEU A 42 4.88 -8.10 0.56
CA LEU A 42 5.22 -9.45 0.14
C LEU A 42 4.93 -9.58 -1.35
N PHE A 43 5.87 -10.13 -2.12
CA PHE A 43 5.70 -10.41 -3.55
C PHE A 43 5.66 -11.90 -3.83
N TYR A 44 4.85 -12.28 -4.82
CA TYR A 44 4.65 -13.66 -5.26
C TYR A 44 4.89 -13.75 -6.77
N ASP A 45 5.38 -14.89 -7.25
CA ASP A 45 5.59 -15.10 -8.68
C ASP A 45 4.32 -15.66 -9.34
N ASN A 46 3.57 -16.51 -8.62
CA ASN A 46 2.39 -17.19 -9.12
C ASN A 46 1.22 -17.11 -8.13
N VAL A 47 0.01 -17.28 -8.65
CA VAL A 47 -1.24 -17.24 -7.86
C VAL A 47 -1.37 -18.39 -6.85
N ASP A 48 -0.68 -19.50 -7.08
CA ASP A 48 -0.69 -20.69 -6.22
C ASP A 48 0.47 -20.72 -5.21
N ASP A 49 1.33 -19.68 -5.21
CA ASP A 49 2.47 -19.62 -4.31
C ASP A 49 2.02 -19.38 -2.86
N LEU A 50 2.36 -20.32 -1.98
CA LEU A 50 2.06 -20.21 -0.54
C LEU A 50 3.01 -19.27 0.20
N GLU A 51 4.24 -19.14 -0.30
CA GLU A 51 5.27 -18.29 0.28
C GLU A 51 5.68 -17.20 -0.71
N PRO A 52 5.93 -15.98 -0.22
CA PRO A 52 6.40 -14.91 -1.09
C PRO A 52 7.83 -15.19 -1.57
N ARG A 53 8.12 -14.80 -2.81
CA ARG A 53 9.48 -14.78 -3.34
C ARG A 53 10.36 -13.77 -2.61
N GLU A 54 9.74 -12.67 -2.15
CA GLU A 54 10.44 -11.52 -1.59
C GLU A 54 9.57 -10.81 -0.55
N ILE A 55 10.21 -10.36 0.52
CA ILE A 55 9.58 -9.65 1.63
C ILE A 55 10.35 -8.35 1.84
N ILE A 56 9.67 -7.23 1.61
CA ILE A 56 10.24 -5.89 1.74
C ILE A 56 9.66 -5.26 3.01
N PRO A 57 10.46 -5.11 4.09
CA PRO A 57 10.01 -4.40 5.28
C PRO A 57 9.96 -2.89 5.02
N PHE A 58 8.96 -2.22 5.59
CA PHE A 58 8.94 -0.76 5.66
C PHE A 58 9.79 -0.32 6.85
N ASP A 59 10.59 0.72 6.69
CA ASP A 59 11.24 1.43 7.80
C ASP A 59 10.24 2.44 8.39
N PRO A 60 9.78 2.29 9.64
CA PRO A 60 8.81 3.21 10.24
C PRO A 60 9.31 4.65 10.39
N SER A 61 10.62 4.89 10.28
CA SER A 61 11.21 6.23 10.40
C SER A 61 11.21 7.01 9.07
N THR A 62 11.27 6.32 7.93
CA THR A 62 11.32 6.94 6.59
C THR A 62 10.07 6.68 5.77
N ASP A 63 9.46 5.52 5.94
CA ASP A 63 8.39 4.98 5.08
C ASP A 63 7.01 5.13 5.74
N ARG A 64 6.92 5.82 6.88
CA ARG A 64 5.67 6.11 7.58
C ARG A 64 5.51 7.58 7.89
N TRP A 65 4.50 8.23 7.30
CA TRP A 65 4.15 9.62 7.57
C TRP A 65 2.78 9.68 8.24
N GLY A 66 2.77 9.95 9.54
CA GLY A 66 1.58 9.87 10.37
C GLY A 66 1.03 8.44 10.42
N ASP A 67 -0.14 8.22 9.84
CA ASP A 67 -0.82 6.93 9.79
C ASP A 67 -0.67 6.22 8.43
N ILE A 68 0.11 6.79 7.51
CA ILE A 68 0.30 6.28 6.15
C ILE A 68 1.67 5.61 6.03
N TRP A 69 1.67 4.37 5.58
CA TRP A 69 2.86 3.61 5.20
C TRP A 69 3.02 3.69 3.68
N SER A 70 4.23 3.98 3.21
CA SER A 70 4.49 4.26 1.80
C SER A 70 5.91 3.82 1.42
N ILE A 71 6.06 2.97 0.40
CA ILE A 71 7.35 2.56 -0.14
C ILE A 71 7.33 2.53 -1.67
N PHE A 72 8.41 3.00 -2.29
CA PHE A 72 8.63 2.86 -3.73
C PHE A 72 9.46 1.62 -4.00
N VAL A 73 9.02 0.78 -4.94
CA VAL A 73 9.80 -0.37 -5.38
C VAL A 73 10.14 -0.22 -6.87
N PRO A 74 11.43 -0.11 -7.23
CA PRO A 74 11.85 0.01 -8.62
C PRO A 74 11.65 -1.30 -9.39
N ASP A 75 11.57 -1.20 -10.72
CA ASP A 75 11.58 -2.34 -11.65
C ASP A 75 10.43 -3.35 -11.47
N ILE A 76 9.40 -2.97 -10.72
CA ILE A 76 8.13 -3.68 -10.61
C ILE A 76 7.10 -3.04 -11.56
N GLY A 77 6.22 -3.86 -12.14
CA GLY A 77 5.21 -3.42 -13.09
C GLY A 77 3.85 -4.09 -12.93
N PRO A 78 2.91 -3.79 -13.84
CA PRO A 78 1.58 -4.41 -13.87
C PRO A 78 1.66 -5.94 -13.86
N GLY A 79 0.81 -6.58 -13.06
CA GLY A 79 0.75 -8.04 -12.93
C GLY A 79 1.53 -8.61 -11.74
N GLN A 80 2.35 -7.81 -11.06
CA GLN A 80 2.99 -8.24 -9.81
C GLN A 80 1.94 -8.56 -8.73
N LEU A 81 1.96 -9.79 -8.25
CA LEU A 81 1.12 -10.25 -7.14
C LEU A 81 1.74 -9.80 -5.82
N TYR A 82 0.92 -9.24 -4.92
CA TYR A 82 1.43 -8.71 -3.66
C TYR A 82 0.44 -8.82 -2.49
N HIS A 83 0.98 -8.77 -1.27
CA HIS A 83 0.23 -8.69 -0.02
C HIS A 83 0.90 -7.68 0.93
N PHE A 84 0.12 -6.79 1.54
CA PHE A 84 0.55 -6.02 2.72
C PHE A 84 0.39 -6.85 4.00
N GLN A 85 1.49 -7.13 4.70
CA GLN A 85 1.47 -7.80 5.99
C GLN A 85 1.76 -6.78 7.10
N ALA A 86 0.79 -6.56 7.98
CA ALA A 86 0.91 -5.65 9.10
C ALA A 86 1.11 -6.40 10.42
N ASP A 87 1.97 -5.88 11.28
CA ASP A 87 2.13 -6.34 12.66
C ASP A 87 1.72 -5.21 13.63
N GLY A 88 1.19 -5.57 14.80
CA GLY A 88 0.63 -4.62 15.75
C GLY A 88 0.01 -5.33 16.96
N PRO A 89 -0.72 -4.59 17.82
CA PRO A 89 -1.36 -5.18 18.99
C PRO A 89 -2.40 -6.24 18.61
N PHE A 90 -2.44 -7.34 19.36
CA PHE A 90 -3.54 -8.29 19.32
C PHE A 90 -4.25 -8.27 20.67
N ASP A 91 -5.35 -7.52 20.73
CA ASP A 91 -6.27 -7.43 21.85
C ASP A 91 -7.71 -7.37 21.30
N PRO A 92 -8.34 -8.53 21.05
CA PRO A 92 -9.68 -8.59 20.49
C PRO A 92 -10.74 -7.87 21.32
N ALA A 93 -10.55 -7.76 22.64
CA ALA A 93 -11.48 -7.07 23.53
C ALA A 93 -11.43 -5.55 23.31
N ALA A 94 -10.25 -5.00 23.02
CA ALA A 94 -10.06 -3.61 22.60
C ALA A 94 -10.22 -3.38 21.08
N GLY A 95 -10.58 -4.43 20.31
CA GLY A 95 -10.76 -4.36 18.86
C GLY A 95 -9.47 -4.46 18.03
N HIS A 96 -8.31 -4.65 18.68
CA HIS A 96 -7.04 -4.85 17.99
C HIS A 96 -6.86 -6.31 17.56
N ARG A 97 -6.64 -6.57 16.27
CA ARG A 97 -6.60 -7.92 15.71
C ARG A 97 -5.46 -8.12 14.71
N PHE A 98 -4.31 -7.48 14.96
CA PHE A 98 -3.16 -7.65 14.08
C PHE A 98 -2.60 -9.08 14.20
N ASP A 99 -2.29 -9.68 13.06
CA ASP A 99 -1.54 -10.93 12.97
C ASP A 99 -0.38 -10.71 11.99
N GLY A 100 0.81 -10.52 12.54
CA GLY A 100 2.04 -10.30 11.78
C GLY A 100 2.50 -11.51 10.96
N ARG A 101 1.77 -12.62 10.98
CA ARG A 101 2.00 -13.82 10.15
C ARG A 101 0.82 -14.14 9.23
N ALA A 102 -0.22 -13.31 9.20
CA ALA A 102 -1.33 -13.49 8.29
C ALA A 102 -0.83 -13.51 6.83
N ARG A 103 -1.40 -14.44 6.07
CA ARG A 103 -1.17 -14.64 4.63
C ARG A 103 -2.51 -14.94 3.98
#